data_AF-A0A7C5Z845-F1
#
_entry.id   AF-A0A7C5Z845-F1
#
_cell.length_a   1.000
_cell.length_b   1.000
_cell.length_c   1.000
_cell.angle_alpha   90.00
_cell.angle_beta   90.00
_cell.angle_gamma   90.00
#
_symmetry.space_group_name_H-M   'P 1'
#
loop_
_entity.id
_entity.type
_entity.pdbx_description
1 polymer ?
#
loop_
_entity_poly.entity_id
_entity_poly.type
_entity_poly.pdbx_seq_one_letter_code
_entity_poly.pdbx_strand_id
1 'polypeptide(L)' 'MCCTPPRAQLEFTRLKGIIGVTDGNLGAHLSTLARSGYLEMEKDFVGKKPRTQVRLTRTGRRAFEDYLALLWEIVGQD' A
#
# COMPACT_ATOMS: atom_id res chain seq x y z
N MET A 1 5.39 -26.19 11.32
CA MET A 1 4.67 -25.45 10.25
C MET A 1 4.45 -24.03 10.75
N CYS A 2 5.30 -23.09 10.35
CA CYS A 2 5.14 -21.69 10.78
C CYS A 2 3.96 -21.07 10.02
N CYS A 3 2.97 -20.60 10.75
CA CYS A 3 1.91 -19.73 10.26
C CYS A 3 2.53 -18.40 9.82
N THR A 4 2.84 -18.26 8.54
CA THR A 4 3.16 -16.96 7.95
C THR A 4 1.96 -16.05 8.19
N PRO A 5 2.11 -14.89 8.85
CA PRO A 5 0.98 -13.98 9.02
C PRO A 5 0.43 -13.60 7.64
N PRO A 6 -0.90 -13.47 7.48
CA PRO A 6 -1.48 -12.99 6.23
C PRO A 6 -0.79 -11.68 5.89
N ARG A 7 -0.27 -11.57 4.65
CA ARG A 7 0.40 -10.36 4.17
C ARG A 7 -0.54 -9.18 4.45
N ALA A 8 -0.14 -8.27 5.34
CA ALA A 8 -1.03 -7.25 5.86
C ALA A 8 -1.64 -6.42 4.73
N GLN A 9 -2.97 -6.50 4.61
CA GLN A 9 -3.78 -5.74 3.65
C GLN A 9 -4.54 -4.65 4.40
N LEU A 10 -4.71 -3.49 3.77
CA LEU A 10 -5.44 -2.36 4.33
C LEU A 10 -6.60 -1.96 3.44
N GLU A 11 -7.70 -1.53 4.06
CA GLU A 11 -8.80 -0.91 3.34
C GLU A 11 -8.40 0.49 2.85
N PHE A 12 -8.88 0.87 1.66
CA PHE A 12 -8.69 2.21 1.11
C PHE A 12 -9.04 3.32 2.10
N THR A 13 -10.20 3.22 2.75
CA THR A 13 -10.67 4.22 3.72
C THR A 13 -9.77 4.31 4.94
N ARG A 14 -9.20 3.18 5.40
CA ARG A 14 -8.24 3.17 6.49
C ARG A 14 -6.93 3.83 6.06
N LEU A 15 -6.44 3.51 4.87
CA LEU A 15 -5.22 4.09 4.31
C LEU A 15 -5.36 5.61 4.13
N LYS A 16 -6.51 6.07 3.64
CA LYS A 16 -6.87 7.50 3.58
C LYS A 16 -6.76 8.17 4.95
N GLY A 17 -7.34 7.55 5.98
CA GLY A 17 -7.30 8.07 7.34
C GLY A 17 -5.90 8.18 7.92
N ILE A 18 -4.99 7.27 7.54
CA ILE A 18 -3.59 7.28 7.99
C ILE A 18 -2.79 8.37 7.27
N ILE A 19 -2.94 8.50 5.94
CA ILE A 19 -2.11 9.40 5.12
C ILE A 19 -2.67 10.83 5.09
N GLY A 20 -3.97 11.02 5.38
CA GLY A 20 -4.58 12.35 5.45
C GLY A 20 -4.82 13.01 4.09
N VAL A 21 -4.99 12.21 3.03
CA VAL A 21 -5.17 12.68 1.65
C VAL A 21 -6.62 12.58 1.18
N THR A 22 -6.94 13.26 0.08
CA THR A 22 -8.25 13.16 -0.59
C THR A 22 -8.38 11.84 -1.37
N ASP A 23 -9.62 11.43 -1.64
CA ASP A 23 -9.92 10.18 -2.36
C ASP A 23 -9.31 10.17 -3.77
N GLY A 24 -9.39 11.30 -4.47
CA GLY A 24 -8.83 11.44 -5.81
C GLY A 24 -7.30 11.29 -5.80
N ASN A 25 -6.62 11.92 -4.84
CA ASN A 25 -5.17 11.82 -4.72
C ASN A 25 -4.74 10.39 -4.39
N LEU A 26 -5.35 9.79 -3.37
CA LEU A 26 -5.05 8.42 -2.97
C LEU A 26 -5.33 7.43 -4.12
N GLY A 27 -6.49 7.55 -4.77
CA GLY A 27 -6.87 6.68 -5.88
C GLY A 27 -5.88 6.76 -7.05
N ALA A 28 -5.42 7.95 -7.42
CA ALA A 28 -4.45 8.14 -8.50
C ALA A 28 -3.08 7.52 -8.16
N HIS A 29 -2.58 7.73 -6.94
CA HIS A 29 -1.33 7.12 -6.47
C HIS A 29 -1.42 5.59 -6.42
N LEU A 30 -2.48 5.05 -5.82
CA LEU A 30 -2.67 3.60 -5.73
C LEU A 30 -2.79 2.95 -7.09
N SER A 31 -3.53 3.57 -8.03
CA SER A 31 -3.66 3.07 -9.40
C SER A 31 -2.32 3.05 -10.13
N THR A 32 -1.48 4.07 -9.93
CA THR A 32 -0.14 4.16 -10.52
C THR A 32 0.76 3.06 -9.97
N LEU A 33 0.80 2.90 -8.65
CA LEU A 33 1.60 1.88 -7.98
C LEU A 33 1.12 0.44 -8.29
N ALA A 34 -0.19 0.25 -8.48
CA ALA A 34 -0.74 -1.04 -8.90
C ALA A 34 -0.32 -1.35 -10.35
N ARG A 35 -0.39 -0.36 -11.26
CA ARG A 35 0.06 -0.51 -12.65
C ARG A 35 1.56 -0.81 -12.76
N SER A 36 2.39 -0.33 -11.83
CA SER A 36 3.82 -0.66 -11.77
C SER A 36 4.10 -1.98 -11.07
N GLY A 37 3.08 -2.72 -10.63
CA GLY A 37 3.22 -4.00 -9.93
C GLY A 37 3.70 -3.89 -8.48
N TYR A 38 3.67 -2.70 -7.89
CA TYR A 38 4.06 -2.49 -6.49
C TYR A 38 2.92 -2.76 -5.51
N LEU A 39 1.68 -2.60 -5.96
CA LEU A 39 0.48 -2.91 -5.19
C LEU A 39 -0.39 -3.95 -5.89
N GLU A 40 -1.09 -4.73 -5.09
CA GLU A 40 -2.27 -5.47 -5.51
C GLU A 40 -3.50 -4.85 -4.87
N MET A 41 -4.55 -4.70 -5.66
CA MET A 41 -5.82 -4.12 -5.25
C MET A 41 -6.93 -5.13 -5.49
N GLU A 42 -7.68 -5.45 -4.44
CA GLU A 42 -8.82 -6.36 -4.50
C GLU A 42 -10.08 -5.61 -4.11
N LYS A 43 -11.16 -5.84 -4.86
CA LYS A 43 -12.48 -5.32 -4.53
C LYS A 43 -13.32 -6.46 -4.01
N ASP A 44 -13.77 -6.32 -2.78
CA ASP A 44 -14.67 -7.26 -2.13
C ASP A 44 -15.91 -6.54 -1.58
N PHE A 45 -16.78 -7.29 -0.93
CA PHE A 45 -17.97 -6.76 -0.29
C PHE A 45 -18.00 -7.16 1.17
N VAL A 46 -18.27 -6.18 2.04
CA VAL A 46 -18.58 -6.42 3.46
C VAL A 46 -20.07 -6.16 3.64
N GLY A 47 -20.84 -7.24 3.62
CA GLY A 47 -22.30 -7.17 3.53
C GLY A 47 -22.73 -6.54 2.19
N LYS A 48 -23.42 -5.40 2.24
CA LYS A 48 -23.88 -4.66 1.04
C LYS A 48 -22.92 -3.54 0.60
N LYS A 49 -21.81 -3.33 1.32
CA LYS A 49 -20.89 -2.21 1.05
C LYS A 49 -19.67 -2.71 0.26
N PRO A 50 -19.35 -2.12 -0.91
CA PRO A 50 -18.11 -2.43 -1.60
C PRO A 50 -16.93 -1.94 -0.76
N ARG A 51 -15.87 -2.73 -0.73
CA ARG A 51 -14.62 -2.41 -0.07
C ARG A 51 -13.48 -2.65 -1.04
N THR A 52 -12.48 -1.77 -0.99
CA THR A 52 -11.22 -1.95 -1.72
C THR A 52 -10.13 -2.23 -0.72
N GLN A 53 -9.50 -3.39 -0.85
CA GLN A 53 -8.33 -3.78 -0.10
C GLN A 53 -7.07 -3.57 -0.95
N VAL A 54 -6.02 -3.14 -0.28
CA VAL A 54 -4.74 -2.79 -0.90
C VAL A 54 -3.65 -3.51 -0.14
N ARG A 55 -2.71 -4.13 -0.86
CA ARG A 55 -1.52 -4.74 -0.28
C ARG A 55 -0.28 -4.51 -1.13
N LEU A 56 0.88 -4.43 -0.48
CA LEU A 56 2.16 -4.44 -1.17
C LEU A 56 2.42 -5.81 -1.79
N THR A 57 2.95 -5.79 -3.02
CA THR A 57 3.58 -6.98 -3.60
C THR A 57 4.97 -7.18 -2.99
N ARG A 58 5.60 -8.31 -3.28
CA ARG A 58 7.01 -8.52 -2.89
C ARG A 58 7.93 -7.48 -3.55
N THR A 59 7.68 -7.17 -4.83
CA THR A 59 8.43 -6.16 -5.56
C THR A 59 8.21 -4.76 -5.00
N GLY A 60 6.95 -4.40 -4.71
CA GLY A 60 6.63 -3.10 -4.11
C GLY A 60 7.21 -2.92 -2.72
N ARG A 61 7.25 -3.97 -1.90
CA ARG A 61 7.90 -3.94 -0.60
C ARG A 61 9.40 -3.63 -0.74
N ARG A 62 10.10 -4.34 -1.62
CA ARG A 62 11.53 -4.12 -1.85
C ARG A 62 11.79 -2.71 -2.39
N ALA A 63 11.03 -2.26 -3.38
CA ALA A 63 11.16 -0.92 -3.94
C ALA A 63 10.93 0.19 -2.88
N PHE A 64 10.03 -0.04 -1.92
CA PHE A 64 9.80 0.89 -0.81
C PHE A 64 10.97 0.90 0.18
N GLU A 65 11.51 -0.26 0.54
CA GLU A 65 12.69 -0.38 1.41
C GLU A 65 13.91 0.29 0.77
N ASP A 66 14.16 0.06 -0.52
CA ASP A 66 15.24 0.70 -1.27
C ASP A 66 15.05 2.23 -1.32
N TYR A 67 13.81 2.70 -1.49
CA TYR A 67 13.49 4.13 -1.47
C TYR A 67 13.73 4.78 -0.09
N LEU A 68 13.39 4.09 1.00
CA LEU A 68 13.65 4.58 2.35
C LEU A 68 15.14 4.67 2.64
N ALA A 69 15.91 3.65 2.23
CA ALA A 69 17.37 3.66 2.38
C ALA A 69 17.99 4.88 1.67
N LEU A 70 17.57 5.13 0.42
CA LEU A 70 18.00 6.32 -0.33
C LEU A 70 17.60 7.63 0.37
N LEU A 71 16.38 7.71 0.91
CA LEU A 71 15.95 8.90 1.64
C LEU A 71 16.81 9.15 2.88
N TRP A 72 17.17 8.11 3.63
CA TRP A 72 18.04 8.22 4.80
C TRP A 72 19.45 8.70 4.44
N GLU A 73 20.02 8.21 3.34
CA GLU A 73 21.29 8.72 2.80
C GLU A 73 21.22 10.22 2.49
N ILE A 74 20.11 10.68 1.92
CA ILE A 74 19.91 12.10 1.57
C ILE A 74 19.75 12.98 2.82
N VAL A 75 19.00 12.51 3.83
CA VAL A 75 18.75 13.30 5.05
C VAL A 75 19.85 13.18 6.10
N GLY A 76 20.85 12.31 5.89
CA GLY A 76 21.98 12.12 6.81
C GLY A 76 21.57 11.62 8.19
N GLN A 77 20.53 10.78 8.26
CA GLN A 77 20.07 10.14 9.50
C GLN A 77 20.50 8.66 9.45
N ASP A 78 21.64 8.35 10.06
CA ASP A 78 22.14 7.00 10.37
C ASP A 78 22.56 6.96 11.85
#